data_AF-Q9NC98-F1
#
_entry.id   AF-Q9NC98-F1
#
_cell.length_a   1.000
_cell.length_b   1.000
_cell.length_c   1.000
_cell.angle_alpha   90.00
_cell.angle_beta   90.00
_cell.angle_gamma   90.00
#
_symmetry.space_group_name_H-M   'P 1'
#
loop_
_entity.id
_entity.type
_entity.pdbx_description
1 polymer ?
#
loop_
_entity_poly.entity_id
_entity_poly.type
_entity_poly.pdbx_seq_one_letter_code
_entity_poly.pdbx_strand_id
1 'polypeptide(L)'
;MTSLLAQTTNAAVAGGTPAATLSLYEEHERLVRSIQNLELKTMICKTETHHLQKEESAAKQEVKRIQAVPLVLGTFVEAVEAGRGIVGGSSSSNYYVRILSTLDKEKLKPGASVGLHKGSNSCVQILPNEIDSAVHVLRKEDRPNVTYSDVGGLDMQKQEIREAVELPLTHASLYDQIGIDPPRGVLLYGPPGTGKTMLVKAVAHHTNAAFISVVGSEFVQKYLGEGPRKVRDVFRLARENAPAIIFIDEVDSIATKRFDAQTGADREVQRVLIELLAQMDGFDQTTNVKVIMATNRWDTLDPAILRPGRLDRKIEFPYPDRRQKRLVFQVCTSRMNLSPEVDLEEFVTRPERLTGADIQSICHEAGMLAVRKNRYVVLPKDIESAYRTVTRKTGDEQYDFYS
;
A
#
# COMPACT_ATOMS: atom_id res chain seq x y z
N MET A 1 34.02 13.71 27.55
CA MET A 1 34.23 13.54 29.01
C MET A 1 35.12 12.31 29.29
N THR A 2 36.25 12.15 28.60
CA THR A 2 37.11 10.95 28.75
C THR A 2 38.61 11.23 28.65
N SER A 3 39.05 12.50 28.58
CA SER A 3 40.48 12.84 28.45
C SER A 3 41.10 13.49 29.70
N LEU A 4 40.36 13.64 30.80
CA LEU A 4 40.84 14.35 32.00
C LEU A 4 41.15 13.46 33.21
N LEU A 5 41.02 12.13 33.08
CA LEU A 5 41.20 11.17 34.19
C LEU A 5 42.54 10.40 34.16
N ALA A 6 43.49 10.75 33.29
CA ALA A 6 44.67 9.91 33.01
C ALA A 6 46.04 10.46 33.48
N GLN A 7 46.11 11.53 34.28
CA GLN A 7 47.40 12.19 34.60
C GLN A 7 47.83 12.22 36.08
N THR A 8 47.19 11.49 36.99
CA THR A 8 47.52 11.61 38.43
C THR A 8 47.95 10.30 39.11
N THR A 9 48.69 9.43 38.44
CA THR A 9 49.35 8.28 39.08
C THR A 9 50.74 8.04 38.49
N ASN A 10 51.75 8.80 38.95
CA ASN A 10 53.16 8.39 39.06
C ASN A 10 54.06 9.61 39.33
N ALA A 11 54.49 9.78 40.59
CA ALA A 11 55.79 10.34 40.95
C ALA A 11 55.97 10.23 42.47
N ALA A 12 56.62 9.15 42.90
CA ALA A 12 57.18 9.03 44.23
C ALA A 12 58.70 9.23 44.15
N VAL A 13 59.22 10.01 45.12
CA VAL A 13 60.62 10.07 45.61
C VAL A 13 61.65 10.88 44.79
N ALA A 14 61.81 12.15 45.17
CA ALA A 14 63.10 12.84 45.29
C ALA A 14 62.88 14.03 46.26
N GLY A 15 63.48 14.04 47.44
CA GLY A 15 64.71 14.80 47.67
C GLY A 15 64.38 16.09 48.44
N GLY A 16 64.90 16.21 49.66
CA GLY A 16 64.40 17.12 50.69
C GLY A 16 64.40 18.61 50.35
N THR A 17 63.28 19.25 50.71
CA THR A 17 63.19 20.57 51.34
C THR A 17 62.03 20.50 52.34
N PRO A 18 62.15 21.03 53.58
CA PRO A 18 61.04 20.99 54.53
C PRO A 18 60.03 22.07 54.15
N ALA A 19 59.18 21.78 53.16
CA ALA A 19 57.96 22.54 52.97
C ALA A 19 57.10 22.29 54.22
N ALA A 20 56.83 23.35 54.96
CA ALA A 20 56.08 23.36 56.22
C ALA A 20 54.98 22.29 56.21
N THR A 21 55.06 21.33 57.13
CA THR A 21 53.93 20.49 57.50
C THR A 21 52.85 21.43 58.00
N LEU A 22 51.97 21.86 57.09
CA LEU A 22 50.73 22.53 57.45
C LEU A 22 50.09 21.67 58.51
N SER A 23 49.71 22.28 59.63
CA SER A 23 49.03 21.55 60.69
C SER A 23 47.82 20.83 60.07
N LEU A 24 47.50 19.61 60.51
CA LEU A 24 46.28 18.89 60.07
C LEU A 24 45.04 19.81 60.13
N TYR A 25 45.06 20.76 61.06
CA TYR A 25 44.08 21.82 61.23
C TYR A 25 44.03 22.82 60.07
N GLU A 26 45.17 23.24 59.51
CA GLU A 26 45.24 24.17 58.37
C GLU A 26 44.79 23.50 57.06
N GLU A 27 45.08 22.21 56.88
CA GLU A 27 44.54 21.41 55.76
C GLU A 27 43.03 21.23 55.89
N HIS A 28 42.54 20.96 57.10
CA HIS A 28 41.11 20.89 57.39
C HIS A 28 40.40 22.23 57.08
N GLU A 29 40.94 23.36 57.51
CA GLU A 29 40.38 24.69 57.16
C GLU A 29 40.36 24.96 55.66
N ARG A 30 41.42 24.58 54.93
CA ARG A 30 41.46 24.71 53.46
C ARG A 30 40.40 23.85 52.79
N LEU A 31 40.22 22.61 53.23
CA LEU A 31 39.19 21.71 52.72
C LEU A 31 37.78 22.24 53.01
N VAL A 32 37.52 22.76 54.21
CA VAL A 32 36.24 23.40 54.55
C VAL A 32 35.94 24.59 53.65
N ARG A 33 36.92 25.48 53.40
CA ARG A 33 36.76 26.60 52.45
C ARG A 33 36.55 26.11 51.02
N SER A 34 37.20 25.01 50.62
CA SER A 34 37.02 24.41 49.29
C SER A 34 35.61 23.81 49.14
N ILE A 35 35.09 23.14 50.17
CA ILE A 35 33.72 22.60 50.18
C ILE A 35 32.71 23.74 50.06
N GLN A 36 32.87 24.81 50.85
CA GLN A 36 32.00 26.00 50.76
C GLN A 36 32.03 26.63 49.36
N ASN A 37 33.21 26.76 48.75
CA ASN A 37 33.34 27.27 47.37
C ASN A 37 32.68 26.34 46.34
N LEU A 38 32.78 25.02 46.52
CA LEU A 38 32.13 24.03 45.64
C LEU A 38 30.61 24.06 45.81
N GLU A 39 30.10 24.22 47.03
CA GLU A 39 28.66 24.38 47.31
C GLU A 39 28.11 25.63 46.63
N LEU A 40 28.81 26.77 46.74
CA LEU A 40 28.44 28.01 46.05
C LEU A 40 28.43 27.84 44.52
N LYS A 41 29.48 27.22 43.95
CA LYS A 41 29.52 26.92 42.50
C LYS A 41 28.37 26.01 42.08
N THR A 42 28.06 25.00 42.90
CA THR A 42 26.96 24.07 42.61
C THR A 42 25.61 24.78 42.65
N MET A 43 25.41 25.70 43.60
CA MET A 43 24.20 26.53 43.68
C MET A 43 24.06 27.44 42.44
N ILE A 44 25.14 28.07 42.00
CA ILE A 44 25.16 28.89 40.77
C ILE A 44 24.79 28.04 39.55
N CYS A 45 25.46 26.90 39.35
CA CYS A 45 25.15 26.01 38.24
C CYS A 45 23.69 25.53 38.28
N LYS A 46 23.14 25.20 39.46
CA LYS A 46 21.72 24.84 39.61
C LYS A 46 20.81 25.99 39.19
N THR A 47 21.08 27.21 39.64
CA THR A 47 20.27 28.38 39.23
C THR A 47 20.38 28.67 37.74
N GLU A 48 21.57 28.54 37.14
CA GLU A 48 21.78 28.70 35.70
C GLU A 48 21.04 27.64 34.90
N THR A 49 21.10 26.37 35.31
CA THR A 49 20.36 25.29 34.63
C THR A 49 18.85 25.54 34.65
N HIS A 50 18.30 26.03 35.77
CA HIS A 50 16.89 26.38 35.86
C HIS A 50 16.55 27.59 34.97
N HIS A 51 17.43 28.58 34.89
CA HIS A 51 17.24 29.72 34.01
C HIS A 51 17.24 29.29 32.53
N LEU A 52 18.21 28.48 32.11
CA LEU A 52 18.30 27.94 30.76
C LEU A 52 17.07 27.09 30.39
N GLN A 53 16.56 26.27 31.32
CA GLN A 53 15.32 25.51 31.12
C GLN A 53 14.11 26.43 30.89
N LYS A 54 14.03 27.55 31.62
CA LYS A 54 12.97 28.53 31.45
C LYS A 54 13.07 29.21 30.08
N GLU A 55 14.27 29.63 29.67
CA GLU A 55 14.52 30.21 28.34
C GLU A 55 14.19 29.23 27.21
N GLU A 56 14.59 27.95 27.35
CA GLU A 56 14.26 26.90 26.40
C GLU A 56 12.74 26.72 26.27
N SER A 57 12.01 26.73 27.39
CA SER A 57 10.55 26.60 27.39
C SER A 57 9.86 27.79 26.67
N ALA A 58 10.37 29.01 26.87
CA ALA A 58 9.87 30.21 26.22
C ALA A 58 10.16 30.18 24.71
N ALA A 59 11.37 29.79 24.31
CA ALA A 59 11.75 29.63 22.90
C ALA A 59 10.89 28.56 22.20
N LYS A 60 10.58 27.44 22.88
CA LYS A 60 9.67 26.41 22.35
C LYS A 60 8.25 26.92 22.15
N GLN A 61 7.74 27.76 23.04
CA GLN A 61 6.43 28.39 22.87
C GLN A 61 6.39 29.32 21.67
N GLU A 62 7.47 30.08 21.42
CA GLU A 62 7.58 30.91 20.23
C GLU A 62 7.51 30.11 18.93
N VAL A 63 8.25 29.00 18.89
CA VAL A 63 8.21 28.07 17.76
C VAL A 63 6.80 27.52 17.51
N LYS A 64 6.05 27.21 18.56
CA LYS A 64 4.65 26.75 18.43
C LYS A 64 3.73 27.83 17.86
N ARG A 65 3.99 29.12 18.10
CA ARG A 65 3.22 30.21 17.47
C ARG A 65 3.40 30.21 15.95
N ILE A 66 4.61 29.94 15.47
CA ILE A 66 4.89 29.83 14.03
C ILE A 66 4.14 28.62 13.42
N GLN A 67 3.98 27.53 14.18
CA GLN A 67 3.24 26.32 13.75
C GLN A 67 1.72 26.53 13.66
N ALA A 68 1.16 27.50 14.38
CA ALA A 68 -0.30 27.71 14.45
C ALA A 68 -0.88 28.52 13.27
N VAL A 69 -0.03 29.16 12.46
CA VAL A 69 -0.45 29.92 11.26
C VAL A 69 -0.94 28.94 10.18
N PRO A 70 -1.95 29.27 9.35
CA PRO A 70 -2.38 28.40 8.26
C PRO A 70 -1.20 27.96 7.40
N LEU A 71 -0.95 26.65 7.41
CA LEU A 71 0.12 25.97 6.69
C LEU A 71 -0.35 25.65 5.26
N VAL A 72 0.56 25.80 4.31
CA VAL A 72 0.40 25.35 2.93
C VAL A 72 1.01 23.95 2.81
N LEU A 73 0.30 23.03 2.17
CA LEU A 73 0.79 21.68 1.92
C LEU A 73 1.92 21.71 0.88
N GLY A 74 3.04 21.09 1.22
CA GLY A 74 4.19 20.89 0.33
C GLY A 74 4.71 19.46 0.40
N THR A 75 5.54 19.10 -0.58
CA THR A 75 6.25 17.82 -0.63
C THR A 75 7.73 18.06 -0.46
N PHE A 76 8.39 17.32 0.42
CA PHE A 76 9.83 17.40 0.55
C PHE A 76 10.52 16.66 -0.60
N VAL A 77 11.46 17.31 -1.29
CA VAL A 77 12.18 16.69 -2.41
C VAL A 77 13.53 16.18 -1.94
N GLU A 78 14.40 17.09 -1.48
CA GLU A 78 15.78 16.76 -1.16
C GLU A 78 16.34 17.70 -0.09
N ALA A 79 17.23 17.17 0.77
CA ALA A 79 18.01 17.95 1.72
C ALA A 79 19.32 18.38 1.07
N VAL A 80 19.62 19.69 1.08
CA VAL A 80 20.88 20.22 0.51
C VAL A 80 21.89 20.49 1.62
N GLU A 81 21.47 21.19 2.68
CA GLU A 81 22.33 21.57 3.82
C GLU A 81 21.66 21.21 5.15
N ALA A 82 22.43 21.24 6.25
CA ALA A 82 21.98 20.87 7.59
C ALA A 82 20.78 21.67 8.15
N GLY A 83 20.29 22.70 7.46
CA GLY A 83 19.09 23.47 7.83
C GLY A 83 18.30 24.00 6.63
N ARG A 84 18.56 23.50 5.42
CA ARG A 84 17.90 23.95 4.19
C ARG A 84 17.62 22.77 3.27
N GLY A 85 16.47 22.81 2.61
CA GLY A 85 16.05 21.77 1.68
C GLY A 85 15.17 22.31 0.58
N ILE A 86 14.96 21.49 -0.42
CA ILE A 86 14.09 21.77 -1.55
C ILE A 86 12.72 21.17 -1.25
N VAL A 87 11.69 22.01 -1.36
CA VAL A 87 10.29 21.60 -1.20
C VAL A 87 9.52 21.93 -2.47
N GLY A 88 8.70 20.99 -2.93
CA GLY A 88 7.73 21.21 -4.00
C GLY A 88 6.45 21.78 -3.41
N GLY A 89 6.05 22.97 -3.83
CA GLY A 89 4.75 23.55 -3.49
C GLY A 89 3.60 22.85 -4.22
N SER A 90 2.36 23.14 -3.81
CA SER A 90 1.14 22.60 -4.44
C SER A 90 1.00 22.97 -5.93
N SER A 91 1.71 24.00 -6.40
CA SER A 91 1.64 24.53 -7.77
C SER A 91 2.79 24.05 -8.68
N SER A 92 3.43 22.92 -8.38
CA SER A 92 4.56 22.35 -9.13
C SER A 92 5.84 23.19 -9.19
N SER A 93 5.89 24.30 -8.46
CA SER A 93 7.09 25.11 -8.25
C SER A 93 7.95 24.54 -7.11
N ASN A 94 9.25 24.43 -7.34
CA ASN A 94 10.21 24.04 -6.31
C ASN A 94 10.74 25.29 -5.61
N TYR A 95 10.76 25.27 -4.28
CA TYR A 95 11.27 26.34 -3.44
C TYR A 95 12.49 25.86 -2.65
N TYR A 96 13.49 26.72 -2.57
CA TYR A 96 14.63 26.54 -1.67
C TYR A 96 14.30 27.16 -0.32
N VAL A 97 14.23 26.32 0.71
CA VAL A 97 13.53 26.65 1.94
C VAL A 97 14.36 26.31 3.18
N ARG A 98 14.22 27.13 4.24
CA ARG A 98 14.79 26.85 5.56
C ARG A 98 13.92 25.83 6.31
N ILE A 99 14.58 24.80 6.85
CA ILE A 99 13.96 23.78 7.69
C ILE A 99 14.09 24.22 9.16
N LEU A 100 12.98 24.16 9.89
CA LEU A 100 12.95 24.47 11.31
C LEU A 100 13.83 23.47 12.11
N SER A 101 14.71 23.99 12.98
CA SER A 101 15.69 23.17 13.71
C SER A 101 15.07 22.14 14.67
N THR A 102 13.83 22.34 15.10
CA THR A 102 13.10 21.44 16.00
C THR A 102 12.52 20.22 15.29
N LEU A 103 12.64 20.13 13.96
CA LEU A 103 12.13 18.99 13.19
C LEU A 103 13.12 17.84 13.20
N ASP A 104 12.58 16.63 13.36
CA ASP A 104 13.34 15.39 13.27
C ASP A 104 13.80 15.17 11.82
N LYS A 105 15.10 15.40 11.58
CA LYS A 105 15.71 15.25 10.25
C LYS A 105 15.62 13.83 9.71
N GLU A 106 15.60 12.82 10.57
CA GLU A 106 15.52 11.40 10.17
C GLU A 106 14.17 11.03 9.56
N LYS A 107 13.09 11.69 10.00
CA LYS A 107 11.74 11.50 9.45
C LYS A 107 11.55 12.24 8.13
N LEU A 108 12.46 13.15 7.82
CA LEU A 108 12.39 14.05 6.68
C LEU A 108 12.99 13.36 5.44
N LYS A 109 12.25 12.36 4.93
CA LYS A 109 12.61 11.60 3.74
C LYS A 109 12.06 12.27 2.47
N PRO A 110 12.73 12.10 1.31
CA PRO A 110 12.18 12.49 0.02
C PRO A 110 10.75 11.95 -0.17
N GLY A 111 9.84 12.82 -0.59
CA GLY A 111 8.41 12.53 -0.77
C GLY A 111 7.54 12.64 0.50
N ALA A 112 8.09 13.04 1.65
CA ALA A 112 7.31 13.32 2.84
C ALA A 112 6.45 14.59 2.69
N SER A 113 5.22 14.55 3.20
CA SER A 113 4.36 15.74 3.25
C SER A 113 4.80 16.68 4.36
N VAL A 114 5.00 17.94 4.00
CA VAL A 114 5.48 18.97 4.91
C VAL A 114 4.54 20.18 4.89
N GLY A 115 4.31 20.75 6.06
CA GLY A 115 3.62 22.03 6.24
C GLY A 115 4.59 23.18 6.02
N LEU A 116 4.30 23.99 5.01
CA LEU A 116 5.02 25.21 4.67
C LEU A 116 4.31 26.44 5.24
N HIS A 117 5.06 27.41 5.75
CA HIS A 117 4.48 28.68 6.18
C HIS A 117 4.05 29.52 4.96
N LYS A 118 2.81 30.03 4.93
CA LYS A 118 2.23 30.74 3.78
C LYS A 118 3.04 31.95 3.27
N GLY A 119 3.71 32.68 4.17
CA GLY A 119 4.43 33.91 3.80
C GLY A 119 5.91 33.71 3.42
N SER A 120 6.58 32.76 4.07
CA SER A 120 8.04 32.57 3.94
C SER A 120 8.41 31.24 3.31
N ASN A 121 7.41 30.42 2.97
CA ASN A 121 7.52 29.05 2.49
C ASN A 121 8.41 28.15 3.36
N SER A 122 8.71 28.56 4.61
CA SER A 122 9.57 27.82 5.55
C SER A 122 8.94 26.48 5.94
N CYS A 123 9.75 25.42 6.04
CA CYS A 123 9.27 24.11 6.47
C CYS A 123 9.14 24.11 8.00
N VAL A 124 7.90 24.03 8.48
CA VAL A 124 7.54 24.27 9.88
C VAL A 124 7.17 22.96 10.60
N GLN A 125 6.44 22.08 9.92
CA GLN A 125 5.97 20.82 10.49
C GLN A 125 6.00 19.71 9.44
N ILE A 126 6.32 18.48 9.86
CA ILE A 126 6.07 17.29 9.05
C ILE A 126 4.62 16.89 9.30
N LEU A 127 3.83 16.84 8.24
CA LEU A 127 2.45 16.40 8.32
C LEU A 127 2.41 14.88 8.17
N PRO A 128 1.53 14.17 8.88
CA PRO A 128 1.22 12.80 8.50
C PRO A 128 0.80 12.83 7.03
N ASN A 129 1.30 11.90 6.23
CA ASN A 129 0.89 11.80 4.84
C ASN A 129 -0.60 11.41 4.84
N GLU A 130 -1.48 12.39 4.74
CA GLU A 130 -2.88 12.12 4.42
C GLU A 130 -2.89 11.53 3.02
N ILE A 131 -3.29 10.26 2.99
CA ILE A 131 -3.51 9.55 1.75
C ILE A 131 -4.74 10.18 1.13
N ASP A 132 -4.65 10.47 -0.16
CA ASP A 132 -5.79 10.99 -0.91
C ASP A 132 -6.99 10.04 -0.72
N SER A 133 -8.19 10.61 -0.56
CA SER A 133 -9.41 9.86 -0.16
C SER A 133 -9.81 8.74 -1.14
N ALA A 134 -9.18 8.69 -2.31
CA ALA A 134 -9.35 7.67 -3.34
C ALA A 134 -8.66 6.33 -3.01
N VAL A 135 -7.58 6.31 -2.24
CA VAL A 135 -6.88 5.05 -1.92
C VAL A 135 -7.50 4.42 -0.68
N HIS A 136 -8.44 3.50 -0.91
CA HIS A 136 -9.05 2.71 0.15
C HIS A 136 -8.05 1.68 0.68
N VAL A 137 -7.40 2.00 1.79
CA VAL A 137 -6.76 0.96 2.62
C VAL A 137 -7.88 0.19 3.29
N LEU A 138 -8.18 -0.99 2.76
CA LEU A 138 -9.14 -1.88 3.38
C LEU A 138 -8.47 -2.40 4.65
N ARG A 139 -8.81 -1.75 5.77
CA ARG A 139 -8.45 -2.24 7.10
C ARG A 139 -9.16 -3.57 7.33
N LYS A 140 -8.74 -4.30 8.36
CA LYS A 140 -9.30 -5.62 8.70
C LYS A 140 -10.83 -5.68 8.75
N GLU A 141 -11.45 -4.54 9.06
CA GLU A 141 -12.90 -4.35 9.22
C GLU A 141 -13.67 -4.20 7.90
N ASP A 142 -13.03 -3.77 6.80
CA ASP A 142 -13.67 -3.57 5.49
C ASP A 142 -13.41 -4.73 4.51
N ARG A 143 -12.88 -5.86 5.00
CA ARG A 143 -12.54 -7.00 4.14
C ARG A 143 -13.79 -7.53 3.43
N PRO A 144 -13.71 -7.82 2.13
CA PRO A 144 -14.83 -8.45 1.43
C PRO A 144 -15.12 -9.82 2.03
N ASN A 145 -16.38 -10.08 2.38
CA ASN A 145 -16.85 -11.35 2.97
C ASN A 145 -16.91 -12.52 1.98
N VAL A 146 -16.09 -12.48 0.91
CA VAL A 146 -16.07 -13.54 -0.12
C VAL A 146 -15.06 -14.59 0.29
N THR A 147 -15.46 -15.85 0.29
CA THR A 147 -14.60 -16.99 0.65
C THR A 147 -14.26 -17.83 -0.59
N TYR A 148 -13.25 -18.71 -0.50
CA TYR A 148 -12.93 -19.63 -1.60
C TYR A 148 -14.07 -20.60 -1.93
N SER A 149 -14.94 -20.89 -0.97
CA SER A 149 -16.16 -21.69 -1.18
C SER A 149 -17.22 -20.96 -2.00
N ASP A 150 -17.20 -19.61 -2.00
CA ASP A 150 -18.12 -18.80 -2.81
C ASP A 150 -17.67 -18.69 -4.27
N VAL A 151 -16.44 -19.08 -4.60
CA VAL A 151 -15.95 -19.15 -5.96
C VAL A 151 -16.13 -20.58 -6.46
N GLY A 152 -17.07 -20.83 -7.38
CA GLY A 152 -17.26 -22.15 -7.95
C GLY A 152 -16.19 -22.52 -9.00
N GLY A 153 -15.63 -23.73 -8.93
CA GLY A 153 -14.64 -24.21 -9.89
C GLY A 153 -13.28 -23.51 -9.81
N LEU A 154 -12.61 -23.40 -10.98
CA LEU A 154 -11.28 -22.78 -11.15
C LEU A 154 -10.19 -23.34 -10.22
N ASP A 155 -10.19 -24.67 -10.04
CA ASP A 155 -9.31 -25.34 -9.06
C ASP A 155 -7.81 -25.09 -9.37
N MET A 156 -7.44 -25.09 -10.65
CA MET A 156 -6.06 -24.82 -11.09
C MET A 156 -5.67 -23.37 -10.80
N GLN A 157 -6.50 -22.39 -11.16
CA GLN A 157 -6.23 -20.97 -10.93
C GLN A 157 -6.18 -20.64 -9.43
N LYS A 158 -7.06 -21.25 -8.63
CA LYS A 158 -7.02 -21.14 -7.16
C LYS A 158 -5.70 -21.64 -6.61
N GLN A 159 -5.25 -22.80 -7.05
CA GLN A 159 -3.97 -23.36 -6.60
C GLN A 159 -2.80 -22.46 -7.00
N GLU A 160 -2.74 -22.00 -8.25
CA GLU A 160 -1.67 -21.12 -8.73
C GLU A 160 -1.59 -19.80 -7.95
N ILE A 161 -2.74 -19.18 -7.63
CA ILE A 161 -2.76 -17.95 -6.83
C ILE A 161 -2.32 -18.23 -5.39
N ARG A 162 -2.74 -19.35 -4.78
CA ARG A 162 -2.30 -19.71 -3.43
C ARG A 162 -0.78 -19.90 -3.37
N GLU A 163 -0.21 -20.56 -4.37
CA GLU A 163 1.24 -20.75 -4.51
C GLU A 163 1.99 -19.44 -4.74
N ALA A 164 1.40 -18.50 -5.48
CA ALA A 164 2.05 -17.23 -5.77
C ALA A 164 1.92 -16.19 -4.64
N VAL A 165 0.84 -16.22 -3.86
CA VAL A 165 0.50 -15.17 -2.89
C VAL A 165 0.53 -15.68 -1.44
N GLU A 166 -0.18 -16.76 -1.12
CA GLU A 166 -0.33 -17.22 0.27
C GLU A 166 0.94 -17.92 0.79
N LEU A 167 1.53 -18.79 -0.03
CA LEU A 167 2.71 -19.58 0.33
C LEU A 167 3.94 -18.72 0.67
N PRO A 168 4.29 -17.68 -0.13
CA PRO A 168 5.40 -16.79 0.22
C PRO A 168 5.15 -15.98 1.50
N LEU A 169 3.89 -15.64 1.81
CA LEU A 169 3.54 -14.87 2.99
C LEU A 169 3.53 -15.71 4.27
N THR A 170 3.16 -16.98 4.17
CA THR A 170 3.04 -17.90 5.32
C THR A 170 4.33 -18.67 5.59
N HIS A 171 5.06 -19.06 4.54
CA HIS A 171 6.21 -19.95 4.62
C HIS A 171 7.43 -19.41 3.85
N ALA A 172 7.80 -18.14 4.11
CA ALA A 172 8.97 -17.51 3.47
C ALA A 172 10.27 -18.32 3.63
N SER A 173 10.49 -18.94 4.81
CA SER A 173 11.71 -19.72 5.08
C SER A 173 11.90 -20.94 4.17
N LEU A 174 10.82 -21.49 3.61
CA LEU A 174 10.94 -22.61 2.65
C LEU A 174 11.57 -22.14 1.34
N TYR A 175 11.23 -20.93 0.88
CA TYR A 175 11.81 -20.34 -0.33
C TYR A 175 13.31 -20.08 -0.14
N ASP A 176 13.70 -19.55 1.01
CA ASP A 176 15.11 -19.29 1.35
C ASP A 176 15.93 -20.59 1.42
N GLN A 177 15.38 -21.67 2.01
CA GLN A 177 16.06 -22.95 2.11
C GLN A 177 16.23 -23.65 0.75
N ILE A 178 15.24 -23.53 -0.13
CA ILE A 178 15.27 -24.09 -1.48
C ILE A 178 16.15 -23.22 -2.40
N GLY A 179 16.33 -21.93 -2.06
CA GLY A 179 17.09 -20.97 -2.86
C GLY A 179 16.34 -20.49 -4.11
N ILE A 180 15.01 -20.45 -4.05
CA ILE A 180 14.15 -19.95 -5.13
C ILE A 180 13.58 -18.58 -4.78
N ASP A 181 13.65 -17.65 -5.73
CA ASP A 181 13.05 -16.34 -5.56
C ASP A 181 11.52 -16.43 -5.59
N PRO A 182 10.80 -15.91 -4.58
CA PRO A 182 9.34 -15.89 -4.62
C PRO A 182 8.87 -14.92 -5.71
N PRO A 183 7.77 -15.23 -6.43
CA PRO A 183 7.26 -14.37 -7.49
C PRO A 183 6.89 -12.99 -6.93
N ARG A 184 7.25 -11.91 -7.65
CA ARG A 184 6.99 -10.53 -7.22
C ARG A 184 5.56 -10.09 -7.52
N GLY A 185 5.07 -10.46 -8.70
CA GLY A 185 3.75 -10.07 -9.18
C GLY A 185 3.02 -11.16 -9.94
N VAL A 186 1.70 -11.09 -9.89
CA VAL A 186 0.78 -12.00 -10.56
C VAL A 186 -0.13 -11.22 -11.50
N LEU A 187 -0.22 -11.65 -12.75
CA LEU A 187 -1.15 -11.11 -13.74
C LEU A 187 -2.31 -12.07 -13.95
N LEU A 188 -3.54 -11.59 -13.73
CA LEU A 188 -4.77 -12.30 -14.01
C LEU A 188 -5.35 -11.78 -15.32
N TYR A 189 -5.52 -12.65 -16.32
CA TYR A 189 -6.07 -12.26 -17.62
C TYR A 189 -7.12 -13.25 -18.12
N GLY A 190 -8.00 -12.80 -19.02
CA GLY A 190 -9.12 -13.59 -19.55
C GLY A 190 -10.31 -12.71 -19.96
N PRO A 191 -11.44 -13.30 -20.38
CA PRO A 191 -12.65 -12.53 -20.67
C PRO A 191 -13.26 -11.95 -19.37
N PRO A 192 -14.04 -10.87 -19.48
CA PRO A 192 -14.80 -10.33 -18.35
C PRO A 192 -15.82 -11.35 -17.84
N GLY A 193 -16.20 -11.26 -16.56
CA GLY A 193 -17.23 -12.13 -15.98
C GLY A 193 -16.75 -13.53 -15.58
N THR A 194 -15.45 -13.83 -15.67
CA THR A 194 -14.83 -15.10 -15.20
C THR A 194 -14.47 -15.13 -13.72
N GLY A 195 -14.73 -14.04 -12.98
CA GLY A 195 -14.55 -14.01 -11.52
C GLY A 195 -13.14 -13.66 -11.03
N LYS A 196 -12.28 -13.04 -11.85
CA LYS A 196 -10.93 -12.58 -11.45
C LYS A 196 -10.94 -11.74 -10.18
N THR A 197 -11.73 -10.66 -10.18
CA THR A 197 -11.90 -9.76 -9.03
C THR A 197 -12.48 -10.50 -7.82
N MET A 198 -13.38 -11.47 -8.04
CA MET A 198 -13.97 -12.27 -6.96
C MET A 198 -12.94 -13.20 -6.32
N LEU A 199 -12.06 -13.82 -7.11
CA LEU A 199 -11.01 -14.70 -6.62
C LEU A 199 -9.97 -13.93 -5.79
N VAL A 200 -9.58 -12.71 -6.23
CA VAL A 200 -8.66 -11.88 -5.45
C VAL A 200 -9.28 -11.44 -4.12
N LYS A 201 -10.56 -11.07 -4.12
CA LYS A 201 -11.30 -10.76 -2.88
C LYS A 201 -11.32 -11.97 -1.93
N ALA A 202 -11.46 -13.18 -2.45
CA ALA A 202 -11.40 -14.40 -1.64
C ALA A 202 -10.01 -14.66 -1.02
N VAL A 203 -8.94 -14.37 -1.77
CA VAL A 203 -7.54 -14.43 -1.28
C VAL A 203 -7.32 -13.39 -0.18
N ALA A 204 -7.82 -12.17 -0.37
CA ALA A 204 -7.73 -11.10 0.62
C ALA A 204 -8.44 -11.44 1.94
N HIS A 205 -9.53 -12.21 1.87
CA HIS A 205 -10.24 -12.70 3.06
C HIS A 205 -9.45 -13.78 3.80
N HIS A 206 -8.80 -14.71 3.09
CA HIS A 206 -8.03 -15.81 3.69
C HIS A 206 -6.66 -15.38 4.21
N THR A 207 -6.07 -14.36 3.59
CA THR A 207 -4.78 -13.81 4.01
C THR A 207 -4.95 -12.84 5.17
N ASN A 208 -4.06 -12.92 6.17
CA ASN A 208 -4.02 -11.94 7.27
C ASN A 208 -3.24 -10.66 6.91
N ALA A 209 -2.91 -10.45 5.63
CA ALA A 209 -2.17 -9.31 5.13
C ALA A 209 -3.05 -8.04 5.02
N ALA A 210 -2.42 -6.88 4.92
CA ALA A 210 -3.09 -5.67 4.50
C ALA A 210 -3.49 -5.79 3.02
N PHE A 211 -4.72 -5.39 2.66
CA PHE A 211 -5.20 -5.45 1.28
C PHE A 211 -5.47 -4.04 0.79
N ILE A 212 -4.79 -3.65 -0.28
CA ILE A 212 -4.93 -2.33 -0.91
C ILE A 212 -5.51 -2.56 -2.29
N SER A 213 -6.75 -2.11 -2.51
CA SER A 213 -7.44 -2.23 -3.79
C SER A 213 -7.46 -0.88 -4.48
N VAL A 214 -7.02 -0.83 -5.73
CA VAL A 214 -7.03 0.38 -6.56
C VAL A 214 -7.58 0.01 -7.94
N VAL A 215 -8.40 0.88 -8.52
CA VAL A 215 -8.85 0.71 -9.90
C VAL A 215 -7.87 1.44 -10.82
N GLY A 216 -7.44 0.81 -11.92
CA GLY A 216 -6.44 1.36 -12.84
C GLY A 216 -6.81 2.76 -13.36
N SER A 217 -8.09 3.04 -13.52
CA SER A 217 -8.60 4.35 -13.95
C SER A 217 -8.35 5.48 -12.94
N GLU A 218 -8.19 5.17 -11.64
CA GLU A 218 -7.95 6.18 -10.59
C GLU A 218 -6.58 6.84 -10.69
N PHE A 219 -5.61 6.17 -11.32
CA PHE A 219 -4.28 6.73 -11.56
C PHE A 219 -4.28 7.81 -12.64
N VAL A 220 -5.31 7.85 -13.51
CA VAL A 220 -5.42 8.84 -14.58
C VAL A 220 -6.19 10.05 -14.05
N GLN A 221 -5.46 11.13 -13.75
CA GLN A 221 -6.01 12.36 -13.19
C GLN A 221 -5.91 13.53 -14.18
N LYS A 222 -6.78 14.52 -14.04
CA LYS A 222 -6.77 15.74 -14.88
C LYS A 222 -5.53 16.61 -14.62
N TYR A 223 -4.98 16.56 -13.42
CA TYR A 223 -3.83 17.37 -13.02
C TYR A 223 -2.51 16.65 -13.32
N LEU A 224 -1.60 17.34 -14.00
CA LEU A 224 -0.29 16.79 -14.36
C LEU A 224 0.53 16.45 -13.11
N GLY A 225 1.11 15.26 -13.07
CA GLY A 225 2.00 14.79 -12.00
C GLY A 225 1.27 14.20 -10.78
N GLU A 226 -0.06 14.26 -10.74
CA GLU A 226 -0.84 13.66 -9.66
C GLU A 226 -0.85 12.13 -9.75
N GLY A 227 -0.92 11.57 -10.97
CA GLY A 227 -0.90 10.13 -11.22
C GLY A 227 0.37 9.45 -10.67
N PRO A 228 1.59 9.87 -11.07
CA PRO A 228 2.84 9.31 -10.54
C PRO A 228 3.00 9.51 -9.03
N ARG A 229 2.46 10.59 -8.46
CA ARG A 229 2.43 10.78 -7.00
C ARG A 229 1.55 9.72 -6.32
N LYS A 230 0.34 9.47 -6.84
CA LYS A 230 -0.57 8.44 -6.32
C LYS A 230 0.05 7.04 -6.35
N VAL A 231 0.74 6.68 -7.43
CA VAL A 231 1.46 5.39 -7.52
C VAL A 231 2.50 5.27 -6.39
N ARG A 232 3.33 6.30 -6.18
CA ARG A 232 4.31 6.30 -5.08
C ARG A 232 3.67 6.19 -3.71
N ASP A 233 2.54 6.85 -3.51
CA ASP A 233 1.82 6.84 -2.24
C ASP A 233 1.22 5.45 -1.93
N VAL A 234 0.63 4.78 -2.93
CA VAL A 234 0.11 3.39 -2.81
C VAL A 234 1.22 2.42 -2.43
N PHE A 235 2.37 2.48 -3.11
CA PHE A 235 3.48 1.58 -2.84
C PHE A 235 4.17 1.87 -1.50
N ARG A 236 4.28 3.14 -1.11
CA ARG A 236 4.77 3.53 0.22
C ARG A 236 3.87 2.97 1.32
N LEU A 237 2.56 3.10 1.15
CA LEU A 237 1.57 2.59 2.10
C LEU A 237 1.61 1.07 2.25
N ALA A 238 1.80 0.36 1.14
CA ALA A 238 1.99 -1.10 1.18
C ALA A 238 3.26 -1.49 1.95
N ARG A 239 4.34 -0.70 1.83
CA ARG A 239 5.58 -0.90 2.58
C ARG A 239 5.40 -0.64 4.08
N GLU A 240 4.68 0.41 4.45
CA GLU A 240 4.40 0.72 5.86
C GLU A 240 3.51 -0.32 6.54
N ASN A 241 2.60 -0.96 5.78
CA ASN A 241 1.69 -1.99 6.26
C ASN A 241 2.11 -3.43 5.89
N ALA A 242 3.39 -3.67 5.60
CA ALA A 242 3.87 -5.00 5.24
C ALA A 242 3.65 -6.00 6.40
N PRO A 243 3.14 -7.23 6.14
CA PRO A 243 2.86 -7.83 4.83
C PRO A 243 1.58 -7.29 4.16
N ALA A 244 1.68 -6.95 2.87
CA ALA A 244 0.60 -6.30 2.12
C ALA A 244 0.42 -6.88 0.70
N ILE A 245 -0.82 -6.86 0.23
CA ILE A 245 -1.22 -7.24 -1.13
C ILE A 245 -1.80 -6.00 -1.81
N ILE A 246 -1.20 -5.61 -2.94
CA ILE A 246 -1.70 -4.54 -3.81
C ILE A 246 -2.49 -5.21 -4.94
N PHE A 247 -3.77 -4.91 -5.04
CA PHE A 247 -4.62 -5.34 -6.15
C PHE A 247 -4.95 -4.15 -7.04
N ILE A 248 -4.57 -4.25 -8.32
CA ILE A 248 -4.89 -3.26 -9.36
C ILE A 248 -5.84 -3.93 -10.34
N ASP A 249 -7.10 -3.49 -10.34
CA ASP A 249 -8.09 -3.93 -11.34
C ASP A 249 -8.02 -3.03 -12.59
N GLU A 250 -8.48 -3.53 -13.73
CA GLU A 250 -8.53 -2.78 -15.00
C GLU A 250 -7.20 -2.10 -15.38
N VAL A 251 -6.09 -2.84 -15.28
CA VAL A 251 -4.75 -2.29 -15.61
C VAL A 251 -4.62 -1.89 -17.09
N ASP A 252 -5.53 -2.34 -17.95
CA ASP A 252 -5.61 -1.94 -19.36
C ASP A 252 -5.91 -0.45 -19.56
N SER A 253 -6.39 0.27 -18.55
CA SER A 253 -6.53 1.73 -18.61
C SER A 253 -5.19 2.48 -18.57
N ILE A 254 -4.14 1.89 -18.00
CA ILE A 254 -2.82 2.51 -17.83
C ILE A 254 -1.71 1.85 -18.66
N ALA A 255 -1.89 0.58 -19.01
CA ALA A 255 -0.85 -0.27 -19.59
C ALA A 255 -1.04 -0.51 -21.11
N THR A 256 -1.46 0.48 -21.88
CA THR A 256 -1.70 0.32 -23.32
C THR A 256 -0.39 0.37 -24.14
N LYS A 257 -0.23 -0.50 -25.13
CA LYS A 257 0.94 -0.50 -26.05
C LYS A 257 1.04 0.73 -26.96
N ARG A 258 -0.06 1.42 -27.21
CA ARG A 258 -0.15 2.50 -28.22
C ARG A 258 -0.16 3.85 -27.54
N PHE A 259 0.99 4.49 -27.47
CA PHE A 259 1.10 5.89 -27.07
C PHE A 259 1.41 6.73 -28.30
N ASP A 260 0.41 7.46 -28.80
CA ASP A 260 0.67 8.54 -29.73
C ASP A 260 1.22 9.73 -28.93
N ALA A 261 2.50 10.03 -29.12
CA ALA A 261 3.22 11.08 -28.39
C ALA A 261 2.68 12.51 -28.65
N GLN A 262 1.59 12.66 -29.40
CA GLN A 262 0.98 13.93 -29.79
C GLN A 262 0.00 14.47 -28.73
N THR A 263 -0.61 13.62 -27.90
CA THR A 263 -1.61 14.03 -26.91
C THR A 263 -1.01 14.17 -25.51
N GLY A 264 -1.29 15.29 -24.84
CA GLY A 264 -0.83 15.54 -23.47
C GLY A 264 -1.36 14.54 -22.44
N ALA A 265 -2.55 13.98 -22.66
CA ALA A 265 -3.16 12.96 -21.80
C ALA A 265 -2.38 11.64 -21.84
N ASP A 266 -2.01 11.17 -23.04
CA ASP A 266 -1.29 9.91 -23.22
C ASP A 266 0.11 9.96 -22.60
N ARG A 267 0.75 11.13 -22.62
CA ARG A 267 2.03 11.35 -21.93
C ARG A 267 1.92 11.20 -20.42
N GLU A 268 0.80 11.59 -19.82
CA GLU A 268 0.58 11.43 -18.39
C GLU A 268 0.39 9.96 -18.03
N VAL A 269 -0.42 9.22 -18.80
CA VAL A 269 -0.59 7.77 -18.64
C VAL A 269 0.75 7.04 -18.77
N GLN A 270 1.58 7.43 -19.74
CA GLN A 270 2.92 6.87 -19.91
C GLN A 270 3.82 7.14 -18.69
N ARG A 271 3.77 8.34 -18.09
CA ARG A 271 4.52 8.65 -16.87
C ARG A 271 4.06 7.80 -15.68
N VAL A 272 2.74 7.60 -15.55
CA VAL A 272 2.16 6.72 -14.53
C VAL A 272 2.68 5.29 -14.69
N LEU A 273 2.67 4.78 -15.93
CA LEU A 273 3.18 3.43 -16.23
C LEU A 273 4.67 3.30 -15.89
N ILE A 274 5.50 4.27 -16.29
CA ILE A 274 6.95 4.25 -15.98
C ILE A 274 7.18 4.27 -14.46
N GLU A 275 6.43 5.10 -13.73
CA GLU A 275 6.54 5.14 -12.27
C GLU A 275 6.10 3.83 -11.62
N LEU A 276 5.01 3.22 -12.10
CA LEU A 276 4.55 1.91 -11.63
C LEU A 276 5.64 0.84 -11.81
N LEU A 277 6.28 0.80 -12.98
CA LEU A 277 7.36 -0.12 -13.27
C LEU A 277 8.60 0.15 -12.41
N ALA A 278 8.95 1.42 -12.20
CA ALA A 278 10.06 1.81 -11.33
C ALA A 278 9.81 1.38 -9.87
N GLN A 279 8.59 1.55 -9.36
CA GLN A 279 8.23 1.10 -8.01
C GLN A 279 8.20 -0.43 -7.88
N MET A 280 7.82 -1.16 -8.93
CA MET A 280 7.86 -2.63 -8.94
C MET A 280 9.29 -3.18 -8.96
N ASP A 281 10.19 -2.55 -9.73
CA ASP A 281 11.61 -2.95 -9.79
C ASP A 281 12.33 -2.62 -8.48
N GLY A 282 11.99 -1.46 -7.88
CA GLY A 282 12.59 -0.95 -6.64
C GLY A 282 12.20 -1.68 -5.36
N PHE A 283 11.42 -2.77 -5.42
CA PHE A 283 11.20 -3.63 -4.26
C PHE A 283 12.42 -4.49 -3.97
N ASP A 284 12.97 -4.33 -2.77
CA ASP A 284 13.89 -5.31 -2.20
C ASP A 284 13.13 -6.60 -1.89
N GLN A 285 13.76 -7.76 -2.14
CA GLN A 285 13.20 -9.09 -1.87
C GLN A 285 12.79 -9.27 -0.39
N THR A 286 13.30 -8.43 0.50
CA THR A 286 13.03 -8.43 1.94
C THR A 286 11.64 -7.90 2.31
N THR A 287 10.99 -7.12 1.43
CA THR A 287 9.66 -6.58 1.69
C THR A 287 8.57 -7.54 1.22
N ASN A 288 7.77 -8.07 2.15
CA ASN A 288 6.64 -8.98 1.90
C ASN A 288 5.42 -8.27 1.28
N VAL A 289 5.64 -7.59 0.15
CA VAL A 289 4.60 -6.92 -0.64
C VAL A 289 4.41 -7.70 -1.94
N LYS A 290 3.16 -8.07 -2.24
CA LYS A 290 2.81 -8.78 -3.48
C LYS A 290 1.85 -7.95 -4.31
N VAL A 291 2.08 -7.90 -5.61
CA VAL A 291 1.25 -7.13 -6.56
C VAL A 291 0.43 -8.09 -7.41
N ILE A 292 -0.88 -7.92 -7.42
CA ILE A 292 -1.82 -8.64 -8.28
C ILE A 292 -2.45 -7.63 -9.24
N MET A 293 -2.31 -7.87 -10.53
CA MET A 293 -2.92 -7.05 -11.58
C MET A 293 -3.97 -7.87 -12.31
N ALA A 294 -5.13 -7.29 -12.59
CA ALA A 294 -6.16 -7.89 -13.42
C ALA A 294 -6.35 -7.09 -14.72
N THR A 295 -6.47 -7.82 -15.84
CA THR A 295 -6.79 -7.24 -17.16
C THR A 295 -7.82 -8.09 -17.88
N ASN A 296 -8.69 -7.46 -18.67
CA ASN A 296 -9.57 -8.17 -19.61
C ASN A 296 -8.95 -8.31 -21.00
N ARG A 297 -7.97 -7.48 -21.32
CA ARG A 297 -7.34 -7.38 -22.64
C ARG A 297 -5.83 -7.56 -22.52
N TRP A 298 -5.37 -8.80 -22.63
CA TRP A 298 -3.94 -9.10 -22.54
C TRP A 298 -3.17 -8.72 -23.82
N ASP A 299 -3.86 -8.61 -24.94
CA ASP A 299 -3.35 -8.22 -26.25
C ASP A 299 -2.82 -6.78 -26.27
N THR A 300 -3.50 -5.88 -25.55
CA THR A 300 -3.19 -4.45 -25.49
C THR A 300 -2.12 -4.09 -24.47
N LEU A 301 -1.67 -5.03 -23.62
CA LEU A 301 -0.74 -4.76 -22.52
C LEU A 301 0.70 -4.54 -22.97
N ASP A 302 1.35 -3.49 -22.48
CA ASP A 302 2.78 -3.24 -22.74
C ASP A 302 3.64 -4.47 -22.34
N PRO A 303 4.45 -5.04 -23.27
CA PRO A 303 5.36 -6.14 -22.94
C PRO A 303 6.38 -5.79 -21.85
N ALA A 304 6.65 -4.51 -21.58
CA ALA A 304 7.54 -4.08 -20.51
C ALA A 304 7.09 -4.58 -19.12
N ILE A 305 5.79 -4.70 -18.88
CA ILE A 305 5.28 -5.19 -17.58
C ILE A 305 5.44 -6.71 -17.44
N LEU A 306 5.45 -7.42 -18.58
CA LEU A 306 5.53 -8.89 -18.65
C LEU A 306 6.96 -9.44 -18.51
N ARG A 307 7.95 -8.55 -18.32
CA ARG A 307 9.35 -8.94 -18.17
C ARG A 307 9.56 -9.66 -16.82
N PRO A 308 10.36 -10.74 -16.78
CA PRO A 308 10.72 -11.40 -15.52
C PRO A 308 11.36 -10.41 -14.54
N GLY A 309 11.01 -10.50 -13.26
CA GLY A 309 11.34 -9.54 -12.21
C GLY A 309 10.21 -8.55 -11.88
N ARG A 310 9.13 -8.55 -12.67
CA ARG A 310 7.92 -7.72 -12.45
C ARG A 310 6.70 -8.61 -12.30
N LEU A 311 6.11 -9.06 -13.41
CA LEU A 311 5.00 -10.00 -13.45
C LEU A 311 5.50 -11.38 -13.86
N ASP A 312 5.92 -12.15 -12.85
CA ASP A 312 6.51 -13.48 -13.06
C ASP A 312 5.45 -14.55 -13.35
N ARG A 313 4.28 -14.43 -12.72
CA ARG A 313 3.18 -15.38 -12.88
C ARG A 313 2.07 -14.79 -13.72
N LYS A 314 1.60 -15.55 -14.71
CA LYS A 314 0.50 -15.19 -15.60
C LYS A 314 -0.56 -16.29 -15.50
N ILE A 315 -1.74 -15.93 -15.03
CA ILE A 315 -2.83 -16.87 -14.76
C ILE A 315 -3.98 -16.55 -15.70
N GLU A 316 -4.30 -17.54 -16.52
CA GLU A 316 -5.39 -17.45 -17.48
C GLU A 316 -6.71 -17.90 -16.87
N PHE A 317 -7.75 -17.11 -17.12
CA PHE A 317 -9.13 -17.44 -16.81
C PHE A 317 -9.84 -17.79 -18.10
N PRO A 318 -9.94 -19.08 -18.45
CA PRO A 318 -10.72 -19.51 -19.61
C PRO A 318 -12.22 -19.42 -19.30
N TYR A 319 -13.03 -19.64 -20.33
CA TYR A 319 -14.45 -19.89 -20.14
C TYR A 319 -14.65 -21.17 -19.32
N PRO A 320 -15.70 -21.24 -18.47
CA PRO A 320 -15.91 -22.40 -17.62
C PRO A 320 -16.29 -23.64 -18.43
N ASP A 321 -15.55 -24.73 -18.20
CA ASP A 321 -15.87 -26.06 -18.73
C ASP A 321 -17.20 -26.60 -18.18
N ARG A 322 -17.79 -27.61 -18.81
CA ARG A 322 -19.03 -28.26 -18.33
C ARG A 322 -18.97 -28.64 -16.84
N ARG A 323 -17.83 -29.18 -16.39
CA ARG A 323 -17.60 -29.50 -14.97
C ARG A 323 -17.61 -28.25 -14.09
N GLN A 324 -16.93 -27.19 -14.54
CA GLN A 324 -16.83 -25.92 -13.80
C GLN A 324 -18.17 -25.18 -13.79
N LYS A 325 -18.91 -25.16 -14.90
CA LYS A 325 -20.29 -24.62 -14.98
C LYS A 325 -21.16 -25.25 -13.90
N ARG A 326 -21.16 -26.58 -13.75
CA ARG A 326 -21.91 -27.28 -12.70
C ARG A 326 -21.57 -26.74 -11.30
N LEU A 327 -20.29 -26.58 -11.00
CA LEU A 327 -19.83 -26.05 -9.72
C LEU A 327 -20.26 -24.61 -9.50
N VAL A 328 -20.19 -23.76 -10.53
CA VAL A 328 -20.65 -22.36 -10.46
C VAL A 328 -22.16 -22.29 -10.23
N PHE A 329 -22.96 -23.08 -10.95
CA PHE A 329 -24.40 -23.18 -10.73
C PHE A 329 -24.72 -23.63 -9.30
N GLN A 330 -24.02 -24.65 -8.80
CA GLN A 330 -24.21 -25.14 -7.44
C GLN A 330 -23.93 -24.06 -6.38
N VAL A 331 -22.84 -23.30 -6.52
CA VAL A 331 -22.51 -22.22 -5.58
C VAL A 331 -23.51 -21.07 -5.67
N CYS A 332 -23.85 -20.62 -6.88
CA CYS A 332 -24.84 -19.55 -7.07
C CYS A 332 -26.23 -19.91 -6.53
N THR A 333 -26.63 -21.17 -6.69
CA THR A 333 -27.94 -21.65 -6.25
C THR A 333 -27.99 -22.06 -4.77
N SER A 334 -26.85 -22.36 -4.14
CA SER A 334 -26.79 -22.73 -2.72
C SER A 334 -27.39 -21.67 -1.78
N ARG A 335 -27.40 -20.41 -2.20
CA ARG A 335 -27.98 -19.28 -1.46
C ARG A 335 -29.47 -19.05 -1.74
N MET A 336 -30.05 -19.78 -2.71
CA MET A 336 -31.42 -19.60 -3.17
C MET A 336 -32.30 -20.79 -2.78
N ASN A 337 -33.60 -20.52 -2.59
CA ASN A 337 -34.59 -21.58 -2.36
C ASN A 337 -35.04 -22.16 -3.70
N LEU A 338 -34.49 -23.32 -4.06
CA LEU A 338 -34.86 -24.09 -5.23
C LEU A 338 -35.95 -25.12 -4.92
N SER A 339 -36.84 -25.37 -5.88
CA SER A 339 -37.73 -26.54 -5.84
C SER A 339 -36.91 -27.82 -6.01
N PRO A 340 -37.26 -28.94 -5.34
CA PRO A 340 -36.61 -30.24 -5.53
C PRO A 340 -36.74 -30.78 -6.96
N GLU A 341 -37.66 -30.23 -7.76
CA GLU A 341 -37.85 -30.57 -9.18
C GLU A 341 -36.81 -29.91 -10.12
N VAL A 342 -35.97 -29.00 -9.61
CA VAL A 342 -34.97 -28.31 -10.43
C VAL A 342 -33.76 -29.21 -10.65
N ASP A 343 -33.58 -29.66 -11.89
CA ASP A 343 -32.33 -30.29 -12.32
C ASP A 343 -31.38 -29.25 -12.95
N LEU A 344 -30.24 -29.02 -12.30
CA LEU A 344 -29.21 -28.11 -12.80
C LEU A 344 -28.41 -28.74 -13.96
N GLU A 345 -28.42 -30.07 -14.10
CA GLU A 345 -27.64 -30.74 -15.15
C GLU A 345 -28.16 -30.42 -16.55
N GLU A 346 -29.48 -30.22 -16.69
CA GLU A 346 -30.12 -29.87 -17.95
C GLU A 346 -29.60 -28.52 -18.51
N PHE A 347 -29.32 -27.56 -17.64
CA PHE A 347 -28.79 -26.25 -18.04
C PHE A 347 -27.28 -26.29 -18.30
N VAL A 348 -26.56 -27.20 -17.64
CA VAL A 348 -25.11 -27.35 -17.81
C VAL A 348 -24.74 -28.10 -19.09
N THR A 349 -25.60 -28.99 -19.58
CA THR A 349 -25.35 -29.77 -20.82
C THR A 349 -25.44 -28.94 -22.09
N ARG A 350 -26.08 -27.77 -22.04
CA ARG A 350 -26.28 -26.89 -23.21
C ARG A 350 -24.95 -26.34 -23.72
N PRO A 351 -24.77 -26.24 -25.06
CA PRO A 351 -23.48 -25.90 -25.68
C PRO A 351 -23.10 -24.41 -25.57
N GLU A 352 -24.00 -23.58 -25.05
CA GLU A 352 -23.82 -22.12 -25.00
C GLU A 352 -22.63 -21.71 -24.12
N ARG A 353 -21.93 -20.68 -24.59
CA ARG A 353 -20.74 -20.13 -23.91
C ARG A 353 -21.18 -19.13 -22.83
N LEU A 354 -21.40 -19.62 -21.63
CA LEU A 354 -21.76 -18.81 -20.46
C LEU A 354 -20.52 -18.46 -19.63
N THR A 355 -20.41 -17.21 -19.20
CA THR A 355 -19.45 -16.79 -18.17
C THR A 355 -20.02 -17.02 -16.76
N GLY A 356 -19.16 -16.91 -15.73
CA GLY A 356 -19.63 -17.00 -14.34
C GLY A 356 -20.62 -15.89 -13.98
N ALA A 357 -20.42 -14.68 -14.50
CA ALA A 357 -21.33 -13.56 -14.34
C ALA A 357 -22.69 -13.80 -15.03
N ASP A 358 -22.71 -14.46 -16.19
CA ASP A 358 -23.95 -14.81 -16.88
C ASP A 358 -24.74 -15.85 -16.07
N ILE A 359 -24.08 -16.87 -15.54
CA ILE A 359 -24.71 -17.87 -14.66
C ILE A 359 -25.31 -17.20 -13.42
N GLN A 360 -24.58 -16.27 -12.80
CA GLN A 360 -25.10 -15.50 -11.68
C GLN A 360 -26.31 -14.65 -12.08
N SER A 361 -26.28 -14.06 -13.27
CA SER A 361 -27.39 -13.26 -13.81
C SER A 361 -28.63 -14.11 -14.10
N ILE A 362 -28.46 -15.34 -14.62
CA ILE A 362 -29.54 -16.31 -14.82
C ILE A 362 -30.20 -16.65 -13.48
N CYS A 363 -29.39 -16.96 -12.46
CA CYS A 363 -29.92 -17.28 -11.13
C CYS A 363 -30.65 -16.07 -10.53
N HIS A 364 -30.10 -14.86 -10.68
CA HIS A 364 -30.70 -13.63 -10.18
C HIS A 364 -32.03 -13.32 -10.87
N GLU A 365 -32.09 -13.45 -12.20
CA GLU A 365 -33.30 -13.22 -12.98
C GLU A 365 -34.39 -14.26 -12.65
N ALA A 366 -34.01 -15.53 -12.47
CA ALA A 366 -34.94 -16.58 -12.03
C ALA A 366 -35.54 -16.27 -10.66
N GLY A 367 -34.71 -15.79 -9.71
CA GLY A 367 -35.17 -15.31 -8.41
C GLY A 367 -36.15 -14.13 -8.52
N MET A 368 -35.84 -13.15 -9.37
CA MET A 368 -36.72 -11.99 -9.60
C MET A 368 -38.07 -12.38 -10.21
N LEU A 369 -38.11 -13.40 -11.08
CA LEU A 369 -39.36 -13.93 -11.63
C LEU A 369 -40.20 -14.67 -10.59
N ALA A 370 -39.57 -15.36 -9.63
CA ALA A 370 -40.25 -15.95 -8.49
C ALA A 370 -40.87 -14.86 -7.60
N VAL A 371 -40.10 -13.82 -7.28
CA VAL A 371 -40.56 -12.66 -6.49
C VAL A 371 -41.71 -11.92 -7.19
N ARG A 372 -41.62 -11.67 -8.51
CA ARG A 372 -42.70 -11.02 -9.28
C ARG A 372 -44.02 -11.79 -9.23
N LYS A 373 -43.95 -13.12 -9.10
CA LYS A 373 -45.13 -14.00 -8.95
C LYS A 373 -45.50 -14.27 -7.49
N ASN A 374 -44.94 -13.51 -6.54
CA ASN A 374 -45.16 -13.65 -5.08
C ASN A 374 -44.89 -15.06 -4.55
N ARG A 375 -43.84 -15.73 -5.03
CA ARG A 375 -43.43 -17.07 -4.60
C ARG A 375 -42.10 -17.03 -3.85
N TYR A 376 -41.97 -17.88 -2.84
CA TYR A 376 -40.76 -18.03 -2.02
C TYR A 376 -39.76 -19.07 -2.55
N VAL A 377 -40.13 -19.82 -3.58
CA VAL A 377 -39.35 -20.91 -4.17
C VAL A 377 -39.27 -20.72 -5.68
N VAL A 378 -38.07 -20.93 -6.24
CA VAL A 378 -37.82 -20.87 -7.68
C VAL A 378 -38.23 -22.19 -8.33
N LEU A 379 -39.07 -22.11 -9.37
CA LEU A 379 -39.50 -23.27 -10.15
C LEU A 379 -38.63 -23.46 -11.41
N PRO A 380 -38.56 -24.68 -11.98
CA PRO A 380 -37.80 -24.94 -13.22
C PRO A 380 -38.18 -23.99 -14.37
N LYS A 381 -39.47 -23.68 -14.52
CA LYS A 381 -39.99 -22.75 -15.55
C LYS A 381 -39.41 -21.35 -15.43
N ASP A 382 -39.10 -20.88 -14.22
CA ASP A 382 -38.53 -19.55 -14.01
C ASP A 382 -37.07 -19.52 -14.46
N ILE A 383 -36.30 -20.55 -14.12
CA ILE A 383 -34.90 -20.71 -14.57
C ILE A 383 -34.85 -20.82 -16.09
N GLU A 384 -35.76 -21.60 -16.70
CA GLU A 384 -35.81 -21.71 -18.16
C GLU A 384 -36.10 -20.36 -18.84
N SER A 385 -37.05 -19.60 -18.31
CA SER A 385 -37.34 -18.26 -18.86
C SER A 385 -36.18 -17.28 -18.66
N ALA A 386 -35.52 -17.30 -17.49
CA ALA A 386 -34.35 -16.48 -17.21
C ALA A 386 -33.17 -16.85 -18.12
N TYR A 387 -32.94 -18.14 -18.33
CA TYR A 387 -31.92 -18.66 -19.22
C TYR A 387 -32.12 -18.12 -20.64
N ARG A 388 -33.35 -18.18 -21.18
CA ARG A 388 -33.65 -17.63 -22.51
C ARG A 388 -33.43 -16.12 -22.58
N THR A 389 -33.80 -15.36 -21.54
CA THR A 389 -33.61 -13.90 -21.54
C THR A 389 -32.14 -13.52 -21.57
N VAL A 390 -31.30 -14.14 -20.72
CA VAL A 390 -29.87 -13.82 -20.62
C VAL A 390 -29.14 -14.24 -21.90
N THR A 391 -29.41 -15.44 -22.40
CA THR A 391 -28.77 -15.94 -23.62
C THR A 391 -29.12 -15.07 -24.84
N ARG A 392 -30.38 -14.67 -24.98
CA ARG A 392 -30.82 -13.78 -26.06
C ARG A 392 -30.17 -12.39 -26.01
N LYS A 393 -29.81 -11.90 -24.82
CA LYS A 393 -29.03 -10.65 -24.67
C LYS A 393 -27.56 -10.81 -25.05
N THR A 394 -27.02 -12.03 -24.97
CA THR A 394 -25.60 -12.32 -25.21
C THR A 394 -25.28 -12.51 -26.71
N GLY A 395 -26.31 -12.43 -27.57
CA GLY A 395 -26.12 -12.22 -29.00
C GLY A 395 -25.69 -13.45 -29.79
N ASP A 396 -26.39 -14.58 -29.60
CA ASP A 396 -26.42 -15.57 -30.68
C ASP A 396 -27.33 -15.02 -31.79
N GLU A 397 -26.73 -14.20 -32.68
CA GLU A 397 -27.17 -14.12 -34.06
C GLU A 397 -26.98 -15.52 -34.66
N GLN A 398 -27.98 -16.37 -34.51
CA GLN A 398 -28.09 -17.57 -35.33
C GLN A 398 -28.21 -17.10 -36.78
N TYR A 399 -27.10 -17.12 -37.51
CA TYR A 399 -27.13 -17.09 -38.96
C TYR A 399 -27.73 -18.43 -39.40
N ASP A 400 -29.05 -18.45 -39.55
CA ASP A 400 -29.83 -19.52 -40.21
C ASP A 400 -29.50 -19.58 -41.71
N PHE A 401 -28.24 -19.80 -42.05
CA PHE A 401 -27.83 -19.90 -43.46
C PHE A 401 -27.75 -21.35 -43.96
N TYR A 402 -27.77 -22.35 -43.07
CA TYR A 402 -27.71 -23.78 -43.43
C TYR A 402 -28.51 -24.70 -42.50
N SER A 403 -29.71 -24.30 -42.12
CA SER A 403 -30.70 -25.19 -41.47
C SER A 403 -31.73 -25.66 -42.50
#